data_AF-A0A928XUL8-F1
#
_entry.id   AF-A0A928XUL8-F1
#
_cell.length_a   1.000
_cell.length_b   1.000
_cell.length_c   1.000
_cell.angle_alpha   90.00
_cell.angle_beta   90.00
_cell.angle_gamma   90.00
#
_symmetry.space_group_name_H-M   'P 1'
#
loop_
_entity.id
_entity.type
_entity.pdbx_description
1 polymer ?
#
loop_
_entity_poly.entity_id
_entity_poly.type
_entity_poly.pdbx_seq_one_letter_code
_entity_poly.pdbx_strand_id
1 'polypeptide(L)' 'MSLKYFHLVFLFFATVMDGAFWAWTHFMPDEAARAGAAHLAPYAGWLCILLIAYSGWYIAQKMKTIIV' A
#
# COMPACT_ATOMS: atom_id res chain seq x y z
N MET A 1 -9.65 15.16 13.64
CA MET A 1 -8.28 14.93 13.13
C MET A 1 -8.14 15.69 11.81
N SER A 2 -7.07 16.46 11.60
CA SER A 2 -6.86 17.15 10.32
C SER A 2 -6.77 16.13 9.17
N LEU A 3 -7.44 16.42 8.04
CA LEU A 3 -7.58 15.55 6.87
C LEU A 3 -6.23 14.98 6.39
N LYS A 4 -5.13 15.73 6.61
CA LYS A 4 -3.76 15.36 6.26
C LYS A 4 -3.23 14.15 7.05
N TYR A 5 -3.46 14.13 8.36
CA TYR A 5 -3.00 13.03 9.23
C TYR A 5 -3.82 11.76 8.97
N PHE A 6 -5.12 11.91 8.72
CA PHE A 6 -5.96 10.79 8.28
C PHE A 6 -5.44 10.17 6.98
N HIS A 7 -5.07 11.01 6.00
CA HIS A 7 -4.55 10.52 4.72
C HIS A 7 -3.20 9.80 4.86
N LEU A 8 -2.31 10.29 5.72
CA LEU A 8 -1.03 9.64 6.02
C LEU A 8 -1.23 8.27 6.68
N VAL A 9 -2.10 8.19 7.67
CA VAL A 9 -2.43 6.92 8.35
C VAL A 9 -3.09 5.95 7.37
N PHE A 10 -4.00 6.44 6.53
CA PHE A 10 -4.62 5.66 5.48
C PHE A 10 -3.58 5.09 4.50
N LEU A 11 -2.67 5.92 3.99
CA LEU A 11 -1.61 5.51 3.07
C LEU A 11 -0.67 4.48 3.69
N PHE A 12 -0.32 4.67 4.96
CA PHE A 12 0.48 3.70 5.71
C PHE A 12 -0.21 2.35 5.79
N PHE A 13 -1.46 2.31 6.27
CA PHE A 13 -2.21 1.06 6.38
C PHE A 13 -2.48 0.41 5.01
N ALA A 14 -2.82 1.20 3.98
CA ALA A 14 -3.01 0.70 2.62
C ALA A 14 -1.74 0.01 2.10
N THR A 15 -0.57 0.64 2.30
CA THR A 15 0.72 0.09 1.84
C THR A 15 1.11 -1.17 2.61
N VAL A 16 0.93 -1.18 3.93
CA VAL A 16 1.28 -2.34 4.76
C VAL A 16 0.35 -3.53 4.47
N MET A 17 -0.95 -3.30 4.34
CA MET A 17 -1.92 -4.36 4.05
C MET A 17 -1.74 -4.93 2.64
N ASP A 18 -1.50 -4.08 1.65
CA ASP A 18 -1.26 -4.51 0.27
C ASP A 18 0.08 -5.26 0.13
N GLY A 19 1.13 -4.77 0.81
CA GLY A 19 2.40 -5.48 0.90
C GLY A 19 2.30 -6.81 1.65
N ALA A 20 1.52 -6.88 2.73
CA ALA A 20 1.25 -8.12 3.46
C ALA A 20 0.43 -9.11 2.62
N PHE A 21 -0.54 -8.62 1.85
CA PHE A 21 -1.32 -9.43 0.92
C PHE A 21 -0.43 -9.99 -0.20
N TRP A 22 0.41 -9.16 -0.81
CA TRP A 22 1.40 -9.62 -1.79
C TRP A 22 2.35 -10.66 -1.19
N ALA A 23 2.92 -10.39 0.00
CA ALA A 23 3.82 -11.31 0.69
C ALA A 23 3.13 -12.64 0.99
N TRP A 24 1.89 -12.63 1.48
CA TRP A 24 1.11 -13.84 1.71
C TRP A 24 0.89 -14.63 0.42
N THR A 25 0.51 -13.97 -0.68
CA THR A 25 0.34 -14.64 -1.98
C THR A 25 1.65 -15.18 -2.55
N HIS A 26 2.80 -14.61 -2.17
CA HIS A 26 4.12 -15.04 -2.63
C HIS A 26 4.68 -16.20 -1.81
N PHE A 27 4.55 -16.15 -0.47
CA PHE A 27 5.09 -17.17 0.44
C PHE A 27 4.15 -18.36 0.67
N MET A 28 2.84 -18.18 0.49
CA MET A 28 1.83 -19.23 0.67
C MET A 28 0.95 -19.37 -0.59
N PRO A 29 1.55 -19.67 -1.76
CA PRO A 29 0.82 -19.66 -3.03
C PRO A 29 -0.28 -20.72 -3.09
N ASP A 30 -0.12 -21.87 -2.43
CA ASP A 30 -1.14 -22.94 -2.41
C ASP A 30 -2.39 -22.52 -1.63
N GLU A 31 -2.22 -21.80 -0.51
CA GLU A 31 -3.35 -21.26 0.25
C GLU A 31 -4.01 -20.09 -0.48
N ALA A 32 -3.21 -19.22 -1.07
CA ALA A 32 -3.70 -18.13 -1.92
C ALA A 32 -4.46 -18.66 -3.14
N ALA A 33 -4.01 -19.74 -3.77
CA ALA A 33 -4.71 -20.40 -4.86
C ALA A 33 -6.04 -21.02 -4.40
N ARG A 34 -6.07 -21.66 -3.23
CA ARG A 34 -7.30 -22.20 -2.63
C ARG A 34 -8.31 -21.10 -2.27
N ALA A 35 -7.83 -19.93 -1.86
CA ALA A 35 -8.65 -18.75 -1.61
C ALA A 35 -9.08 -18.01 -2.90
N GLY A 36 -8.63 -18.45 -4.08
CA GLY A 36 -8.90 -17.78 -5.35
C GLY A 36 -8.11 -16.48 -5.54
N ALA A 37 -7.08 -16.22 -4.75
CA ALA A 37 -6.26 -15.00 -4.82
C ALA A 37 -5.04 -15.13 -5.76
N ALA A 38 -4.75 -16.31 -6.32
CA ALA A 38 -3.55 -16.55 -7.14
C ALA A 38 -3.40 -15.60 -8.34
N HIS A 39 -4.49 -15.20 -8.98
CA HIS A 39 -4.46 -14.27 -10.11
C HIS A 39 -4.34 -12.80 -9.68
N LEU A 40 -4.58 -12.48 -8.41
CA LEU A 40 -4.49 -11.13 -7.85
C LEU A 40 -3.07 -10.79 -7.36
N ALA A 41 -2.22 -11.80 -7.13
CA ALA A 41 -0.84 -11.65 -6.69
C ALA A 41 0.00 -10.64 -7.52
N PRO A 42 0.02 -10.68 -8.87
CA PRO A 42 0.79 -9.70 -9.65
C PRO A 42 0.19 -8.28 -9.55
N TYR A 43 -1.14 -8.15 -9.46
CA TYR A 43 -1.79 -6.85 -9.34
C TYR A 43 -1.54 -6.20 -7.99
N ALA A 44 -1.53 -6.99 -6.91
CA ALA A 44 -1.17 -6.52 -5.57
C ALA A 44 0.27 -5.99 -5.52
N GLY A 45 1.21 -6.67 -6.19
CA GLY A 45 2.60 -6.20 -6.26
C GLY A 45 2.73 -4.84 -6.96
N TRP A 46 2.04 -4.66 -8.09
CA TRP A 46 2.02 -3.39 -8.82
C TRP A 46 1.31 -2.28 -8.03
N LEU A 47 0.20 -2.59 -7.37
CA LEU A 47 -0.52 -1.65 -6.52
C LEU A 47 0.35 -1.17 -5.36
N CYS A 48 1.13 -2.07 -4.77
CA CYS A 48 2.03 -1.75 -3.66
C CYS A 48 3.13 -0.77 -4.10
N ILE A 49 3.73 -0.99 -5.28
CA ILE A 49 4.72 -0.08 -5.86
C ILE A 49 4.11 1.31 -6.09
N LEU A 50 2.90 1.37 -6.64
CA LEU A 50 2.19 2.63 -6.87
C LEU A 50 1.85 3.35 -5.56
N LEU A 51 1.42 2.61 -4.54
CA LEU A 51 1.12 3.14 -3.20
C LEU A 51 2.37 3.68 -2.50
N ILE A 52 3.50 2.99 -2.61
CA ILE A 52 4.78 3.46 -2.08
C ILE A 52 5.23 4.74 -2.80
N ALA A 53 5.19 4.75 -4.13
CA ALA A 53 5.56 5.91 -4.94
C ALA A 53 4.67 7.12 -4.62
N TYR A 54 3.36 6.91 -4.52
CA TYR A 54 2.40 7.95 -4.17
C TYR A 54 2.58 8.44 -2.72
N SER A 55 2.83 7.54 -1.78
CA SER A 55 3.12 7.90 -0.38
C SER A 55 4.38 8.77 -0.28
N GLY A 56 5.44 8.40 -1.00
CA GLY A 56 6.68 9.18 -1.08
C GLY A 56 6.47 10.56 -1.71
N TRP A 57 5.71 10.63 -2.81
CA TRP A 57 5.33 11.89 -3.44
C TRP A 57 4.47 12.77 -2.51
N TYR A 58 3.49 12.19 -1.83
CA TYR A 58 2.62 12.88 -0.88
C TYR A 58 3.44 13.48 0.27
N ILE A 59 4.34 12.71 0.87
CA ILE A 59 5.26 13.22 1.90
C ILE A 59 6.12 14.36 1.33
N ALA A 60 6.77 14.16 0.19
CA ALA A 60 7.68 15.14 -0.40
C ALA A 60 7.02 16.45 -0.83
N GLN A 61 5.76 16.41 -1.29
CA GLN A 61 5.04 17.58 -1.81
C GLN A 61 4.12 18.20 -0.77
N LYS A 62 3.33 17.41 -0.03
CA LYS A 62 2.33 17.91 0.92
C LYS A 62 2.90 18.23 2.30
N MET A 63 4.05 17.67 2.69
CA MET A 63 4.73 18.10 3.92
C MET A 63 5.60 19.34 3.72
N LYS A 64 6.03 19.67 2.49
CA LYS A 64 6.80 20.90 2.22
C LYS A 64 5.97 22.18 2.31
N THR A 65 4.64 22.09 2.29
CA THR A 65 3.73 23.21 2.58
C THR A 65 3.52 23.39 4.10
N ILE A 66 4.56 23.16 4.89
CA ILE A 66 4.68 23.68 6.25
C ILE A 66 5.41 25.03 6.10
N ILE A 67 4.67 26.01 5.58
CA ILE A 67 4.89 27.38 5.94
C ILE A 67 4.14 27.53 7.27
N VAL A 68 4.89 27.52 8.37
CA VAL A 68 4.48 28.25 9.58
C VAL A 68 4.70 29.73 9.29
#